data_AF-A0A024U3D5-F1
#
_entry.id   AF-A0A024U3D5-F1
#
_cell.length_a   1.000
_cell.length_b   1.000
_cell.length_c   1.000
_cell.angle_alpha   90.00
_cell.angle_beta   90.00
_cell.angle_gamma   90.00
#
_symmetry.space_group_name_H-M   'P 1'
#
loop_
_entity.id
_entity.type
_entity.pdbx_description
1 polymer ?
#
loop_
_entity_poly.entity_id
_entity_poly.type
_entity_poly.pdbx_seq_one_letter_code
_entity_poly.pdbx_strand_id
1 'polypeptide(L)'
;MCIILDECVLLIVLSLQALTILPAIAVTREVGLAVLALYLVTALYSITYAFLYTLRECCPCLNVLQRHGSKFFYVLHIGLIVTTIATISILLEPFLSGVDFSKYCDANALDHNLSSTSCLKLQGYTVIALMTLTMEVGLSVYMLVLGRRISKKHSVEYARLLREKSLSEADLPSVARGNSSFQKKGGKTNQGTAEVI
;
A
#
# COMPACT_ATOMS: atom_id res chain seq x y z
N MET A 1 20.38 9.23 22.64
CA MET A 1 19.29 8.23 22.58
C MET A 1 18.91 8.05 21.12
N CYS A 2 19.27 6.93 20.50
CA CYS A 2 18.93 6.70 19.09
C CYS A 2 17.44 6.39 19.00
N ILE A 3 16.64 7.39 18.63
CA ILE A 3 15.23 7.19 18.32
C ILE A 3 15.21 6.35 17.04
N ILE A 4 14.88 5.06 17.15
CA ILE A 4 14.66 4.22 15.98
C ILE A 4 13.52 4.87 15.18
N LEU A 5 13.82 5.29 13.95
CA LEU A 5 12.84 5.87 13.04
C LEU A 5 11.73 4.82 12.78
N ASP A 6 10.45 5.24 12.74
CA ASP A 6 9.30 4.35 12.49
C ASP A 6 9.47 3.53 11.20
N GLU A 7 10.20 4.09 10.23
CA GLU A 7 10.57 3.55 8.93
C GLU A 7 11.47 2.31 9.09
N CYS A 8 12.42 2.33 10.04
CA CYS A 8 13.26 1.17 10.36
C CYS A 8 12.46 0.08 11.09
N VAL A 9 11.57 0.48 12.02
CA VAL A 9 10.67 -0.48 12.69
C VAL A 9 9.78 -1.17 11.66
N LEU A 10 9.27 -0.42 10.68
CA LEU A 10 8.46 -0.94 9.58
C LEU A 10 9.22 -2.01 8.78
N LEU A 11 10.50 -1.80 8.46
CA LEU A 11 11.31 -2.82 7.76
C LEU A 11 11.50 -4.10 8.57
N ILE A 12 11.69 -3.98 9.89
CA ILE A 12 11.82 -5.13 10.80
C ILE A 12 10.51 -5.91 10.83
N VAL A 13 9.38 -5.21 10.99
CA VAL A 13 8.06 -5.85 11.03
C VAL A 13 7.73 -6.52 9.71
N LEU A 14 7.98 -5.87 8.56
CA LEU A 14 7.81 -6.49 7.25
C LEU A 14 8.66 -7.77 7.11
N SER A 15 9.90 -7.76 7.60
CA SER A 15 10.77 -8.95 7.55
C SER A 15 10.23 -10.09 8.41
N LEU A 16 9.69 -9.78 9.60
CA LEU A 16 9.01 -10.76 10.44
C LEU A 16 7.76 -11.31 9.74
N GLN A 17 6.99 -10.46 9.07
CA GLN A 17 5.81 -10.86 8.30
C GLN A 17 6.15 -11.80 7.12
N ALA A 18 7.31 -11.60 6.47
CA ALA A 18 7.77 -12.53 5.44
C ALA A 18 7.97 -13.94 6.02
N LEU A 19 8.60 -14.04 7.19
CA LEU A 19 8.93 -15.32 7.82
C LEU A 19 7.68 -16.08 8.29
N THR A 20 6.67 -15.36 8.78
CA THR A 20 5.41 -15.94 9.28
C THR A 20 4.53 -16.53 8.18
N ILE A 21 4.65 -16.04 6.95
CA ILE A 21 3.85 -16.50 5.79
C ILE A 21 4.43 -17.77 5.15
N LEU A 22 5.76 -18.02 5.26
CA LEU A 22 6.42 -19.16 4.60
C LEU A 22 5.78 -20.53 4.91
N PRO A 23 5.43 -20.86 6.16
CA PRO A 23 4.82 -22.16 6.47
C PRO A 23 3.47 -22.36 5.78
N ALA A 24 2.70 -21.30 5.55
CA ALA A 24 1.40 -21.39 4.86
C ALA A 24 1.55 -21.83 3.40
N ILE A 25 2.63 -21.42 2.72
CA ILE A 25 2.95 -21.84 1.35
C ILE A 25 3.29 -23.33 1.30
N ALA A 26 4.02 -23.81 2.31
CA ALA A 26 4.41 -25.22 2.39
C ALA A 26 3.21 -26.14 2.60
N VAL A 27 2.19 -25.69 3.33
CA VAL A 27 0.98 -26.49 3.64
C VAL A 27 -0.13 -26.31 2.60
N THR A 28 -0.34 -25.08 2.11
CA THR A 28 -1.39 -24.75 1.15
C THR A 28 -0.81 -24.02 -0.05
N ARG A 29 -0.61 -24.75 -1.16
CA ARG A 29 0.03 -24.18 -2.36
C ARG A 29 -0.74 -22.98 -2.92
N GLU A 30 -2.02 -23.16 -3.25
CA GLU A 30 -2.81 -22.12 -3.93
C GLU A 30 -3.08 -20.92 -3.02
N VAL A 31 -3.56 -21.19 -1.80
CA VAL A 31 -3.90 -20.13 -0.83
C VAL A 31 -2.64 -19.43 -0.31
N GLY A 32 -1.58 -20.19 -0.01
CA GLY A 32 -0.30 -19.65 0.43
C GLY A 32 0.38 -18.78 -0.63
N LEU A 33 0.30 -19.14 -1.91
CA LEU A 33 0.79 -18.30 -3.01
C LEU A 33 0.01 -16.98 -3.11
N ALA A 34 -1.31 -17.02 -2.94
CA ALA A 34 -2.15 -15.81 -2.94
C ALA A 34 -1.78 -14.87 -1.77
N VAL A 35 -1.59 -15.42 -0.56
CA VAL A 35 -1.14 -14.65 0.61
C VAL A 35 0.24 -14.05 0.37
N LEU A 36 1.18 -14.83 -0.17
CA LEU A 36 2.53 -14.33 -0.50
C LEU A 36 2.49 -13.19 -1.52
N ALA A 37 1.73 -13.34 -2.61
CA ALA A 37 1.62 -12.31 -3.63
C ALA A 37 1.06 -11.00 -3.05
N LEU A 38 0.00 -11.10 -2.23
CA LEU A 38 -0.58 -9.95 -1.55
C LEU A 38 0.41 -9.31 -0.56
N TYR A 39 1.15 -10.12 0.19
CA TYR A 39 2.21 -9.64 1.07
C TYR A 39 3.31 -8.89 0.29
N LEU A 40 3.79 -9.42 -0.83
CA LEU A 40 4.84 -8.77 -1.63
C LEU A 40 4.39 -7.40 -2.15
N VAL A 41 3.17 -7.32 -2.69
CA VAL A 41 2.57 -6.03 -3.11
C VAL A 41 2.47 -5.08 -1.92
N THR A 42 2.00 -5.58 -0.78
CA THR A 42 1.85 -4.80 0.45
C THR A 42 3.20 -4.30 0.98
N ALA A 43 4.24 -5.13 0.95
CA ALA A 43 5.58 -4.81 1.42
C ALA A 43 6.24 -3.75 0.53
N LEU A 44 6.24 -3.96 -0.80
CA LEU A 44 6.79 -3.00 -1.76
C LEU A 44 6.13 -1.63 -1.63
N TYR A 45 4.80 -1.62 -1.51
CA TYR A 45 4.05 -0.40 -1.31
C TYR A 45 4.38 0.26 0.04
N SER A 46 4.45 -0.52 1.11
CA SER A 46 4.77 -0.04 2.46
C SER A 46 6.16 0.60 2.53
N ILE A 47 7.15 0.00 1.88
CA ILE A 47 8.52 0.53 1.77
C ILE A 47 8.49 1.83 0.98
N THR A 48 7.87 1.83 -0.19
CA THR A 48 7.80 3.03 -1.05
C THR A 48 7.10 4.18 -0.33
N TYR A 49 6.03 3.88 0.42
CA TYR A 49 5.30 4.85 1.20
C TYR A 49 6.14 5.39 2.37
N ALA A 50 6.79 4.52 3.14
CA ALA A 50 7.61 4.93 4.29
C ALA A 50 8.82 5.80 3.87
N PHE A 51 9.44 5.50 2.73
CA PHE A 51 10.63 6.20 2.23
C PHE A 51 10.30 7.25 1.14
N LEU A 52 9.05 7.71 1.08
CA LEU A 52 8.59 8.65 0.05
C LEU A 52 9.45 9.92 -0.02
N TYR A 53 9.94 10.41 1.12
CA TYR A 53 10.78 11.60 1.19
C TYR A 53 12.09 11.41 0.41
N THR A 54 12.76 10.27 0.59
CA THR A 54 14.00 9.92 -0.11
C THR A 54 13.77 9.73 -1.61
N LEU A 55 12.60 9.23 -2.00
CA LEU A 55 12.25 8.96 -3.40
C LEU A 55 11.75 10.20 -4.16
N ARG A 56 11.35 11.26 -3.45
CA ARG A 56 10.75 12.47 -4.01
C ARG A 56 11.67 13.21 -4.98
N GLU A 57 12.98 13.19 -4.72
CA GLU A 57 13.98 13.83 -5.60
C GLU A 57 14.07 13.12 -6.97
N CYS A 58 13.68 11.85 -7.04
CA CYS A 58 13.83 11.04 -8.23
C CYS A 58 12.59 11.10 -9.16
N CYS A 59 11.38 11.32 -8.62
CA CYS A 59 10.13 11.24 -9.39
C CYS A 59 9.04 12.25 -8.95
N PRO A 60 8.66 13.23 -9.81
CA PRO A 60 7.61 14.21 -9.49
C PRO A 60 6.19 13.62 -9.42
N CYS A 61 5.97 12.40 -9.92
CA CYS A 61 4.69 11.68 -9.84
C CYS A 61 4.27 11.29 -8.41
N LEU A 62 5.18 11.40 -7.43
CA LEU A 62 4.95 10.97 -6.05
C LEU A 62 3.99 11.86 -5.24
N ASN A 63 3.57 13.01 -5.76
CA ASN A 63 2.60 13.90 -5.10
C ASN A 63 1.24 13.22 -4.86
N VAL A 64 0.79 12.33 -5.76
CA VAL A 64 -0.46 11.57 -5.59
C VAL A 64 -0.33 10.57 -4.44
N LEU A 65 0.82 9.91 -4.35
CA LEU A 65 1.15 8.95 -3.30
C LEU A 65 1.26 9.65 -1.94
N GLN A 66 1.72 10.90 -1.91
CA GLN A 66 1.75 11.71 -0.69
C GLN A 66 0.33 12.07 -0.18
N ARG A 67 -0.64 12.26 -1.09
CA ARG A 67 -2.02 12.63 -0.75
C ARG A 67 -2.92 11.44 -0.40
N HIS A 68 -2.81 10.35 -1.13
CA HIS A 68 -3.69 9.18 -0.99
C HIS A 68 -2.99 7.95 -0.42
N GLY A 69 -1.69 8.02 -0.20
CA GLY A 69 -0.91 6.82 0.04
C GLY A 69 -1.24 6.09 1.34
N SER A 70 -1.69 6.83 2.36
CA SER A 70 -2.16 6.23 3.62
C SER A 70 -3.40 5.37 3.42
N LYS A 71 -4.36 5.77 2.57
CA LYS A 71 -5.57 5.00 2.30
C LYS A 71 -5.22 3.65 1.68
N PHE A 72 -4.36 3.66 0.67
CA PHE A 72 -3.95 2.42 0.00
C PHE A 72 -3.10 1.53 0.91
N PHE A 73 -2.24 2.13 1.75
CA PHE A 73 -1.54 1.40 2.82
C PHE A 73 -2.52 0.63 3.71
N TYR A 74 -3.56 1.32 4.21
CA TYR A 74 -4.56 0.68 5.07
C TYR A 74 -5.35 -0.40 4.35
N VAL A 75 -5.78 -0.16 3.12
CA VAL A 75 -6.53 -1.15 2.33
C VAL A 75 -5.71 -2.42 2.11
N LEU A 76 -4.42 -2.28 1.78
CA LEU A 76 -3.53 -3.43 1.58
C LEU A 76 -3.34 -4.24 2.86
N HIS A 77 -3.04 -3.59 3.99
CA HIS A 77 -2.85 -4.29 5.26
C HIS A 77 -4.13 -4.91 5.81
N ILE A 78 -5.29 -4.25 5.65
CA ILE A 78 -6.59 -4.84 5.98
C ILE A 78 -6.88 -6.06 5.07
N GLY A 79 -6.60 -5.94 3.78
CA GLY A 79 -6.72 -7.06 2.83
C GLY A 79 -5.84 -8.24 3.21
N LEU A 80 -4.60 -7.97 3.65
CA LEU A 80 -3.69 -9.00 4.16
C LEU A 80 -4.25 -9.68 5.40
N ILE A 81 -4.78 -8.92 6.37
CA ILE A 81 -5.44 -9.47 7.57
C ILE A 81 -6.60 -10.39 7.19
N VAL A 82 -7.52 -9.93 6.34
CA VAL A 82 -8.70 -10.70 5.94
C VAL A 82 -8.31 -11.99 5.22
N THR A 83 -7.33 -11.91 4.30
CA THR A 83 -6.85 -13.08 3.55
C THR A 83 -6.14 -14.08 4.47
N THR A 84 -5.34 -13.59 5.42
CA THR A 84 -4.68 -14.44 6.42
C THR A 84 -5.69 -15.11 7.34
N ILE A 85 -6.73 -14.40 7.81
CA ILE A 85 -7.80 -14.99 8.62
C ILE A 85 -8.56 -16.07 7.83
N ALA A 86 -8.89 -15.82 6.56
CA ALA A 86 -9.52 -16.82 5.72
C ALA A 86 -8.63 -18.06 5.55
N THR A 87 -7.32 -17.88 5.38
CA THR A 87 -6.33 -18.96 5.31
C THR A 87 -6.29 -19.77 6.61
N ILE A 88 -6.29 -19.09 7.76
CA ILE A 88 -6.37 -19.73 9.08
C ILE A 88 -7.65 -20.58 9.17
N SER A 89 -8.80 -20.06 8.76
CA SER A 89 -10.07 -20.82 8.80
C SER A 89 -10.01 -22.11 7.98
N ILE A 90 -9.41 -22.07 6.79
CA ILE A 90 -9.22 -23.25 5.93
C ILE A 90 -8.29 -24.26 6.62
N LEU A 91 -7.17 -23.82 7.18
CA LEU A 91 -6.22 -24.70 7.87
C LEU A 91 -6.77 -25.27 9.19
N LEU A 92 -7.78 -24.63 9.76
CA LEU A 92 -8.40 -25.05 11.02
C LEU A 92 -9.55 -26.06 10.81
N GLU A 93 -10.15 -26.09 9.63
CA GLU A 93 -11.22 -27.02 9.24
C GLU A 93 -10.96 -28.49 9.64
N PRO A 94 -9.79 -29.10 9.31
CA PRO A 94 -9.53 -30.49 9.70
C PRO A 94 -9.55 -30.72 11.21
N PHE A 95 -9.21 -29.72 12.03
CA PHE A 95 -9.20 -29.83 13.49
C PHE A 95 -10.57 -29.60 14.13
N LEU A 96 -11.46 -28.88 13.44
CA LEU A 96 -12.81 -28.56 13.95
C LEU A 96 -13.88 -29.55 13.47
N SER A 97 -13.57 -30.34 12.45
CA SER A 97 -14.50 -31.30 11.83
C SER A 97 -14.93 -32.47 12.73
N GLY A 98 -14.23 -32.71 13.85
CA GLY A 98 -14.52 -33.81 14.78
C GLY A 98 -14.13 -35.21 14.26
N VAL A 99 -13.53 -35.30 13.07
CA VAL A 99 -12.93 -36.51 12.51
C VAL A 99 -11.41 -36.47 12.66
N ASP A 100 -10.80 -37.66 12.78
CA ASP A 100 -9.34 -37.78 12.86
C ASP A 100 -8.67 -37.14 11.65
N PHE A 101 -7.59 -36.39 11.87
CA PHE A 101 -6.83 -35.70 10.82
C PHE A 101 -6.36 -36.66 9.70
N SER A 102 -6.11 -37.94 10.03
CA SER A 102 -5.81 -38.99 9.05
C SER A 102 -6.91 -39.15 8.00
N LYS A 103 -8.18 -39.12 8.41
CA LYS A 103 -9.31 -39.25 7.47
C LYS A 103 -9.43 -38.04 6.56
N TYR A 104 -9.03 -36.86 7.04
CA TYR A 104 -8.94 -35.66 6.21
C TYR A 104 -7.82 -35.76 5.18
N CYS A 105 -6.67 -36.34 5.56
CA CYS A 105 -5.58 -36.62 4.61
C CYS A 105 -6.02 -37.61 3.53
N ASP A 106 -6.71 -38.70 3.92
CA ASP A 106 -7.26 -39.70 3.01
C ASP A 106 -8.27 -39.08 2.03
N ALA A 107 -9.24 -38.31 2.55
CA ALA A 107 -10.30 -37.71 1.76
C ALA A 107 -9.80 -36.69 0.72
N ASN A 108 -8.68 -36.02 1.00
CA ASN A 108 -8.06 -35.04 0.12
C ASN A 108 -6.83 -35.58 -0.62
N ALA A 109 -6.58 -36.90 -0.58
CA ALA A 109 -5.42 -37.56 -1.19
C ALA A 109 -4.06 -36.95 -0.82
N LEU A 110 -3.93 -36.43 0.41
CA LEU A 110 -2.72 -35.76 0.91
C LEU A 110 -1.61 -36.75 1.32
N ASP A 111 -1.95 -38.03 1.49
CA ASP A 111 -1.02 -39.11 1.87
C ASP A 111 0.01 -39.45 0.79
N HIS A 112 -0.28 -39.11 -0.47
CA HIS A 112 0.61 -39.27 -1.61
C HIS A 112 1.03 -37.90 -2.18
N ASN A 113 1.28 -36.93 -1.31
CA ASN A 113 1.76 -35.62 -1.74
C ASN A 113 3.13 -35.70 -2.44
N LEU A 114 3.41 -34.73 -3.30
CA LEU A 114 4.65 -34.62 -4.08
C LEU A 114 5.91 -34.51 -3.21
N SER A 115 5.77 -34.13 -1.94
CA SER A 115 6.87 -34.02 -0.97
C SER A 115 7.07 -35.29 -0.14
N SER A 116 6.35 -36.39 -0.42
CA SER A 116 6.38 -37.65 0.35
C SER A 116 6.23 -37.47 1.87
N THR A 117 5.55 -36.39 2.29
CA THR A 117 5.40 -36.02 3.69
C THR A 117 4.25 -36.81 4.29
N SER A 118 4.51 -37.57 5.35
CA SER A 118 3.46 -38.34 6.02
C SER A 118 2.39 -37.43 6.63
N CYS A 119 1.13 -37.91 6.70
CA CYS A 119 0.02 -37.15 7.27
C CYS A 119 0.31 -36.66 8.71
N LEU A 120 0.98 -37.47 9.54
CA LEU A 120 1.39 -37.07 10.89
C LEU A 120 2.31 -35.83 10.89
N LYS A 121 3.28 -35.77 9.96
CA LYS A 121 4.15 -34.60 9.81
C LYS A 121 3.38 -33.40 9.25
N LEU A 122 2.46 -33.66 8.32
CA LEU A 122 1.61 -32.62 7.73
C LEU A 122 0.71 -31.97 8.79
N GLN A 123 0.16 -32.75 9.72
CA GLN A 123 -0.58 -32.24 10.87
C GLN A 123 0.28 -31.28 11.70
N GLY A 124 1.52 -31.67 12.02
CA GLY A 124 2.46 -30.81 12.75
C GLY A 124 2.79 -29.51 12.00
N TYR A 125 3.04 -29.58 10.69
CA TYR A 125 3.26 -28.39 9.87
C TYR A 125 2.05 -27.48 9.77
N THR A 126 0.84 -28.05 9.75
CA THR A 126 -0.41 -27.28 9.78
C THR A 126 -0.54 -26.49 11.07
N VAL A 127 -0.22 -27.09 12.22
CA VAL A 127 -0.22 -26.38 13.52
C VAL A 127 0.81 -25.25 13.53
N ILE A 128 2.03 -25.49 13.04
CA ILE A 128 3.05 -24.44 12.93
C ILE A 128 2.56 -23.29 12.05
N ALA A 129 1.97 -23.61 10.89
CA ALA A 129 1.41 -22.60 9.99
C ALA A 129 0.28 -21.79 10.64
N LEU A 130 -0.61 -22.43 11.41
CA LEU A 130 -1.66 -21.75 12.17
C LEU A 130 -1.06 -20.77 13.20
N MET A 131 -0.03 -21.18 13.93
CA MET A 131 0.64 -20.32 14.91
C MET A 131 1.31 -19.12 14.25
N THR A 132 2.05 -19.35 13.16
CA THR A 132 2.76 -18.26 12.46
C THR A 132 1.81 -17.31 11.75
N LEU A 133 0.74 -17.80 11.13
CA LEU A 133 -0.29 -16.95 10.53
C LEU A 133 -1.07 -16.14 11.58
N THR A 134 -1.29 -16.70 12.78
CA THR A 134 -1.89 -15.93 13.88
C THR A 134 -0.97 -14.79 14.32
N MET A 135 0.34 -15.05 14.40
CA MET A 135 1.34 -14.00 14.64
C MET A 135 1.36 -12.96 13.51
N GLU A 136 1.19 -13.39 12.25
CA GLU A 136 1.08 -12.50 11.09
C GLU A 136 -0.07 -11.50 11.20
N VAL A 137 -1.24 -11.95 11.66
CA VAL A 137 -2.38 -11.06 11.92
C VAL A 137 -2.00 -10.00 12.97
N GLY A 138 -1.33 -10.41 14.05
CA GLY A 138 -0.85 -9.48 15.08
C GLY A 138 0.14 -8.44 14.54
N LEU A 139 1.11 -8.87 13.73
CA LEU A 139 2.06 -7.99 13.07
C LEU A 139 1.38 -7.04 12.08
N SER A 140 0.40 -7.52 11.32
CA SER A 140 -0.40 -6.69 10.40
C SER A 140 -1.21 -5.63 11.14
N VAL A 141 -1.81 -5.96 12.29
CA VAL A 141 -2.49 -4.96 13.13
C VAL A 141 -1.50 -3.92 13.65
N TYR A 142 -0.31 -4.35 14.07
CA TYR A 142 0.76 -3.42 14.47
C TYR A 142 1.20 -2.51 13.32
N MET A 143 1.24 -3.02 12.09
CA MET A 143 1.50 -2.23 10.87
C MET A 143 0.46 -1.13 10.64
N LEU A 144 -0.82 -1.36 10.95
CA LEU A 144 -1.84 -0.29 10.88
C LEU A 144 -1.53 0.86 11.86
N VAL A 145 -1.04 0.53 13.05
CA VAL A 145 -0.64 1.52 14.07
C VAL A 145 0.61 2.30 13.62
N LEU A 146 1.62 1.60 13.11
CA LEU A 146 2.81 2.22 12.51
C LEU A 146 2.44 3.12 11.32
N GLY A 147 1.60 2.64 10.41
CA GLY A 147 1.11 3.40 9.27
C GLY A 147 0.40 4.69 9.67
N ARG A 148 -0.27 4.71 10.83
CA ARG A 148 -0.87 5.94 11.37
C ARG A 148 0.19 6.97 11.76
N ARG A 149 1.29 6.53 12.39
CA ARG A 149 2.41 7.41 12.78
C ARG A 149 3.11 7.97 11.54
N ILE A 150 3.43 7.11 10.58
CA ILE A 150 4.06 7.47 9.31
C ILE A 150 3.17 8.42 8.50
N SER A 151 1.86 8.14 8.40
CA SER A 151 0.92 9.01 7.68
C SER A 151 0.79 10.40 8.30
N LYS A 152 0.85 10.51 9.63
CA LYS A 152 0.87 11.84 10.29
C LYS A 152 2.12 12.62 9.90
N LYS A 153 3.30 12.00 9.93
CA LYS A 153 4.56 12.62 9.48
C LYS A 153 4.44 13.13 8.04
N HIS A 154 3.97 12.30 7.11
CA HIS A 154 3.79 12.72 5.71
C HIS A 154 2.78 13.85 5.53
N SER A 155 1.70 13.89 6.32
CA SER A 155 0.69 14.95 6.22
C SER A 155 1.24 16.32 6.64
N VAL A 156 2.06 16.36 7.70
CA VAL A 156 2.72 17.58 8.18
C VAL A 156 3.72 18.06 7.13
N GLU A 157 4.52 17.13 6.59
CA GLU A 157 5.51 17.47 5.57
C GLU A 157 4.86 17.95 4.27
N TYR A 158 3.78 17.31 3.83
CA TYR A 158 3.03 17.76 2.67
C TYR A 158 2.47 19.18 2.85
N ALA A 159 1.93 19.50 4.03
CA ALA A 159 1.44 20.84 4.33
C ALA A 159 2.56 21.89 4.32
N ARG A 160 3.74 21.55 4.85
CA ARG A 160 4.93 22.42 4.80
C ARG A 160 5.35 22.71 3.36
N LEU A 161 5.44 21.67 2.53
CA LEU A 161 5.84 21.79 1.13
C LEU A 161 4.84 22.57 0.29
N LEU A 162 3.54 22.40 0.56
CA LEU A 162 2.50 23.18 -0.09
C LEU A 162 2.63 24.67 0.26
N ARG A 163 2.97 24.98 1.52
CA ARG A 163 3.24 26.36 1.96
C ARG A 163 4.48 26.95 1.30
N GLU A 164 5.59 26.22 1.27
CA GLU A 164 6.83 26.64 0.59
C GLU A 164 6.59 26.90 -0.91
N LYS A 165 5.83 26.04 -1.59
CA LYS A 165 5.44 26.25 -2.98
C LYS A 165 4.58 27.51 -3.16
N SER A 166 3.60 27.75 -2.29
CA SER A 166 2.76 28.95 -2.37
C SER A 166 3.53 30.25 -2.16
N LEU A 167 4.55 30.24 -1.29
CA LEU A 167 5.43 31.38 -1.07
C LEU A 167 6.35 31.62 -2.28
N SER A 168 6.95 30.55 -2.82
CA SER A 168 7.78 30.66 -4.03
C SER A 168 7.00 31.15 -5.26
N GLU A 169 5.72 30.79 -5.39
CA GLU A 169 4.85 31.30 -6.45
C GLU A 169 4.42 32.76 -6.21
N ALA A 170 4.32 33.19 -4.94
CA ALA A 170 4.03 34.58 -4.57
C ALA A 170 5.24 35.52 -4.75
N ASP A 171 6.46 35.00 -4.56
CA ASP A 171 7.71 35.74 -4.71
C ASP A 171 8.18 35.89 -6.18
N LEU A 172 7.51 35.21 -7.13
CA LEU A 172 7.69 35.45 -8.56
C LEU A 172 6.84 36.67 -8.97
N PRO A 173 7.42 37.86 -9.19
CA PRO A 173 6.66 38.97 -9.73
C PRO A 173 6.10 38.55 -11.08
N SER A 174 4.80 38.76 -11.25
CA SER A 174 4.08 38.57 -12.49
C SER A 174 4.91 39.09 -13.68
N VAL A 175 5.51 38.18 -14.44
CA VAL A 175 6.14 38.52 -15.72
C VAL A 175 5.00 39.00 -16.63
N ALA A 176 4.93 40.33 -16.72
CA ALA A 176 4.32 41.13 -17.78
C ALA A 176 3.14 40.48 -18.54
N ARG A 177 1.93 40.68 -18.02
CA ARG A 177 0.76 40.89 -18.90
C ARG A 177 0.47 42.38 -19.05
N GLY A 178 1.54 43.15 -19.28
CA GLY A 178 1.46 44.49 -19.82
C GLY A 178 1.42 44.40 -21.33
N ASN A 179 0.22 44.40 -21.91
CA ASN A 179 -0.04 44.96 -23.24
C ASN A 179 -1.54 45.23 -23.39
N SER A 180 -2.03 46.14 -22.55
CA SER A 180 -3.21 46.94 -22.84
C SER A 180 -2.75 48.34 -23.28
N SER A 181 -2.53 48.54 -24.57
CA SER A 181 -2.76 49.82 -25.26
C SER A 181 -2.45 49.69 -26.75
N PHE A 182 -3.48 49.48 -27.56
CA PHE A 182 -3.71 50.29 -28.77
C PHE A 182 -5.15 50.03 -29.24
N GLN A 183 -6.11 50.57 -28.48
CA GLN A 183 -7.49 50.71 -28.97
C GLN A 183 -7.47 51.82 -30.03
N LYS A 184 -7.34 51.45 -31.30
CA LYS A 184 -7.43 52.37 -32.43
C LYS A 184 -8.88 52.88 -32.49
N LYS A 185 -9.13 54.08 -31.95
CA LYS A 185 -10.35 54.87 -32.20
C LYS A 185 -10.40 55.19 -33.69
N GLY A 186 -11.06 54.32 -34.47
CA GLY A 186 -11.51 54.62 -35.83
C GLY A 186 -12.84 55.36 -35.75
N GLY A 187 -12.78 56.69 -35.76
CA GLY A 187 -13.96 57.54 -35.94
C GLY A 187 -14.53 57.34 -37.34
N LYS A 188 -15.78 56.86 -37.42
CA LYS A 188 -16.62 57.01 -38.61
C LYS A 188 -17.35 58.34 -38.51
N THR A 189 -16.86 59.34 -39.24
CA THR A 189 -17.60 60.55 -39.56
C THR A 189 -18.15 60.36 -40.97
N ASN A 190 -19.39 59.91 -41.08
CA ASN A 190 -20.18 59.96 -42.31
C ASN A 190 -20.93 61.30 -42.30
N GLN A 191 -20.51 62.26 -43.14
CA GLN A 191 -21.40 63.24 -43.76
C GLN A 191 -20.64 64.02 -44.84
N GLY A 192 -21.12 63.89 -46.07
CA GLY A 192 -20.68 64.57 -47.27
C GLY A 192 -21.70 64.25 -48.36
N THR A 193 -22.85 64.91 -48.27
CA THR A 193 -23.95 64.88 -49.24
C THR A 193 -23.63 65.66 -50.52
N ALA A 194 -24.37 65.31 -51.59
CA ALA A 194 -24.63 66.02 -52.85
C ALA A 194 -23.69 65.64 -54.04
N GLU A 195 -24.15 65.29 -55.25
CA GLU A 195 -25.49 65.16 -55.88
C GLU A 195 -25.29 64.62 -57.34
N VAL A 196 -26.40 64.35 -58.07
CA VAL A 196 -26.54 64.21 -59.56
C VAL A 196 -26.17 62.81 -60.12
N ILE A 197 -27.03 61.97 -60.72
CA ILE A 197 -28.28 62.07 -61.53
C ILE A 197 -29.26 60.96 -61.09
#